data_AF-A0A3C2C3R9-F1
#
_entry.id   AF-A0A3C2C3R9-F1
#
_cell.length_a   1.000
_cell.length_b   1.000
_cell.length_c   1.000
_cell.angle_alpha   90.00
_cell.angle_beta   90.00
_cell.angle_gamma   90.00
#
_symmetry.space_group_name_H-M   'P 1'
#
loop_
_entity.id
_entity.type
_entity.pdbx_description
1 polymer ?
#
loop_
_entity_poly.entity_id
_entity_poly.type
_entity_poly.pdbx_seq_one_letter_code
_entity_poly.pdbx_strand_id
1 'polypeptide(L)' 'EATKRNTGARGLRAILEQIMLDVMYEIPSRDDISKCIITKDTILKREKPLMVTAERKKKRKEETA' A
#
# COMPACT_ATOMS: atom_id res chain seq x y z
N GLU A 1 -13.74 -13.54 -0.13
CA GLU A 1 -14.57 -12.49 -0.73
C GLU A 1 -14.94 -12.77 -2.17
N ALA A 2 -13.99 -12.96 -3.09
CA ALA A 2 -14.30 -13.31 -4.49
C ALA A 2 -15.08 -14.64 -4.65
N THR A 3 -14.71 -15.68 -3.90
CA THR A 3 -15.45 -16.96 -3.85
C THR A 3 -16.85 -16.78 -3.28
N LYS A 4 -17.02 -15.95 -2.24
CA LYS A 4 -18.33 -15.65 -1.66
C LYS A 4 -19.26 -14.94 -2.65
N ARG A 5 -18.69 -14.15 -3.55
CA ARG A 5 -19.41 -13.42 -4.61
C ARG A 5 -19.56 -14.23 -5.91
N ASN A 6 -19.21 -15.52 -5.94
CA ASN A 6 -19.26 -16.38 -7.14
C ASN A 6 -18.52 -15.81 -8.37
N THR A 7 -17.51 -14.95 -8.14
CA THR A 7 -16.76 -14.27 -9.22
C THR A 7 -15.41 -14.91 -9.52
N GLY A 8 -14.97 -15.87 -8.69
CA GLY A 8 -13.71 -16.59 -8.86
C GLY A 8 -12.49 -15.66 -8.92
N ALA A 9 -11.47 -16.05 -9.68
CA ALA A 9 -10.22 -15.28 -9.79
C ALA A 9 -10.41 -13.86 -10.37
N ARG A 10 -11.43 -13.64 -11.21
CA ARG A 10 -11.74 -12.32 -11.76
C ARG A 10 -12.19 -11.35 -10.67
N GLY A 11 -12.98 -11.83 -9.72
CA GLY A 11 -13.40 -11.03 -8.56
C GLY A 11 -12.23 -10.63 -7.66
N LEU A 12 -11.18 -11.44 -7.59
CA LEU A 12 -10.00 -11.10 -6.79
C LEU A 12 -9.28 -9.88 -7.37
N ARG A 13 -9.10 -9.83 -8.68
CA ARG A 13 -8.48 -8.68 -9.36
C ARG A 13 -9.26 -7.39 -9.12
N ALA A 14 -10.58 -7.45 -9.25
CA ALA A 14 -11.45 -6.28 -9.02
C ALA A 14 -11.35 -5.74 -7.59
N ILE A 15 -11.30 -6.63 -6.58
CA ILE A 15 -11.14 -6.24 -5.18
C ILE A 15 -9.77 -5.57 -4.96
N LEU A 16 -8.72 -6.12 -5.57
CA LEU A 16 -7.36 -5.58 -5.47
C LEU A 16 -7.22 -4.23 -6.16
N GLU A 17 -7.77 -4.07 -7.37
CA GLU A 17 -7.76 -2.80 -8.11
C GLU A 17 -8.44 -1.67 -7.34
N GLN A 18 -9.57 -1.94 -6.67
CA GLN A 18 -10.26 -0.93 -5.84
C GLN A 18 -9.39 -0.44 -4.68
N ILE A 19 -8.66 -1.32 -4.02
CA ILE A 19 -7.81 -0.98 -2.87
C ILE A 19 -6.50 -0.32 -3.32
N MET A 20 -5.95 -0.77 -4.44
CA MET A 20 -4.66 -0.30 -4.95
C MET A 20 -4.75 1.08 -5.60
N LEU A 21 -5.94 1.57 -5.96
CA LEU A 21 -6.09 2.86 -6.64
C LEU A 21 -5.51 4.00 -5.82
N ASP A 22 -5.86 4.10 -4.54
CA ASP A 22 -5.35 5.14 -3.63
C ASP A 22 -3.85 4.92 -3.35
N VAL A 23 -3.43 3.67 -3.17
CA VAL A 23 -2.04 3.29 -2.89
C VAL A 23 -1.11 3.69 -4.03
N MET A 24 -1.51 3.38 -5.27
CA MET A 24 -0.74 3.68 -6.47
C MET A 24 -0.74 5.17 -6.80
N TYR A 25 -1.69 5.94 -6.27
CA TYR A 25 -1.67 7.40 -6.37
C TYR A 25 -0.73 8.03 -5.33
N GLU A 26 -0.81 7.60 -4.07
CA GLU A 26 -0.05 8.19 -2.96
C GLU A 26 1.44 7.79 -2.97
N ILE A 27 1.77 6.51 -3.20
CA ILE A 27 3.15 6.00 -3.08
C ILE A 27 4.13 6.66 -4.06
N PRO A 28 3.82 6.83 -5.36
CA PRO A 28 4.79 7.40 -6.30
C PRO A 28 5.22 8.84 -5.98
N SER A 29 4.42 9.57 -5.19
CA SER A 29 4.74 10.94 -4.77
C SER A 29 5.44 11.01 -3.41
N ARG A 30 5.70 9.85 -2.76
CA ARG A 30 6.23 9.76 -1.41
C ARG A 30 7.52 8.94 -1.36
N ASP A 31 8.63 9.65 -1.28
CA ASP A 31 9.98 9.06 -1.17
C ASP A 31 10.28 8.47 0.22
N ASP A 32 9.43 8.72 1.20
CA ASP A 32 9.61 8.27 2.57
C ASP A 32 9.00 6.89 2.85
N ILE A 33 8.18 6.35 1.93
CA ILE A 33 7.52 5.05 2.11
C ILE A 33 8.48 3.91 1.74
N SER A 34 8.69 2.98 2.68
CA SER A 34 9.53 1.80 2.50
C SER A 34 8.73 0.51 2.26
N LYS A 35 7.52 0.43 2.81
CA LYS A 35 6.69 -0.78 2.75
C LYS A 35 5.21 -0.41 2.87
N CYS A 36 4.37 -1.03 2.05
CA CYS A 36 2.92 -1.00 2.17
C CYS A 36 2.43 -2.38 2.64
N ILE A 37 1.63 -2.43 3.70
CA ILE A 37 1.11 -3.67 4.28
C ILE A 37 -0.42 -3.69 4.12
N ILE A 38 -0.91 -4.62 3.30
CA ILE A 38 -2.33 -4.92 3.13
C ILE A 38 -2.74 -5.92 4.23
N THR A 39 -3.67 -5.54 5.09
CA THR A 39 -4.17 -6.42 6.16
C THR A 39 -5.51 -7.05 5.78
N LYS A 40 -5.96 -8.03 6.59
CA LYS A 40 -7.31 -8.59 6.45
C LYS A 40 -8.39 -7.51 6.56
N ASP A 41 -8.20 -6.52 7.43
CA ASP A 41 -9.14 -5.44 7.66
C ASP A 41 -9.16 -4.43 6.50
N THR A 42 -8.02 -4.22 5.84
CA THR A 42 -7.98 -3.50 4.54
C THR A 42 -8.91 -4.15 3.51
N ILE A 43 -8.94 -5.48 3.44
CA ILE A 43 -9.81 -6.21 2.49
C ILE A 43 -11.27 -6.24 2.94
N LEU A 44 -11.55 -6.55 4.22
CA LEU A 44 -12.91 -6.82 4.70
C LEU A 44 -13.66 -5.56 5.13
N LYS A 45 -12.96 -4.57 5.71
CA LYS A 45 -13.52 -3.34 6.26
C LYS A 45 -13.21 -2.11 5.40
N ARG A 46 -12.42 -2.26 4.34
CA ARG A 46 -11.95 -1.15 3.48
C ARG A 46 -11.17 -0.09 4.26
N GLU A 47 -10.45 -0.51 5.31
CA GLU A 47 -9.51 0.35 6.01
C GLU A 47 -8.30 0.67 5.12
N LYS A 48 -7.67 1.83 5.34
CA LYS A 48 -6.48 2.20 4.57
C LYS A 48 -5.32 1.22 4.85
N PRO A 49 -4.49 0.90 3.85
CA PRO A 49 -3.28 0.10 4.06
C PRO A 49 -2.29 0.78 5.01
N LEU A 50 -1.49 -0.02 5.71
CA LEU A 50 -0.47 0.51 6.60
C LEU A 50 0.79 0.85 5.80
N MET A 51 1.18 2.12 5.82
CA MET A 51 2.40 2.62 5.18
C MET A 51 3.52 2.75 6.21
N VAL A 52 4.59 1.97 6.04
CA VAL A 52 5.78 2.03 6.89
C VAL A 52 6.78 2.95 6.22
N THR A 53 7.16 4.02 6.89
CA THR A 53 8.19 4.93 6.41
C THR A 53 9.59 4.37 6.67
N ALA A 54 10.53 4.65 5.78
CA ALA A 54 11.93 4.38 6.05
C ALA A 54 12.36 5.33 7.17
N GLU A 55 12.67 4.79 8.36
CA GLU A 55 13.44 5.58 9.32
C GLU A 55 14.75 5.97 8.63
N ARG A 56 14.90 7.26 8.33
CA ARG A 56 16.18 7.79 7.86
C ARG A 56 17.21 7.35 8.89
N LYS A 57 18.11 6.43 8.53
CA LYS A 57 19.47 6.47 9.07
C LYS A 57 19.91 7.92 8.89
N LYS A 58 19.99 8.62 10.02
CA LYS A 58 20.48 9.98 10.24
C LYS A 58 21.21 10.51 9.02
N LYS A 59 20.72 11.62 8.44
CA LYS A 59 21.43 12.45 7.44
C LYS A 59 22.93 12.33 7.67
N ARG A 60 23.67 11.68 6.76
CA ARG A 60 25.12 11.87 6.69
C ARG A 60 25.29 13.33 6.34
N LYS A 61 25.79 14.08 7.34
CA LYS A 61 26.03 15.52 7.32
C LYS A 61 26.81 15.92 6.07
N GLU A 62 26.59 17.17 5.69
CA GLU A 62 27.46 18.01 4.87
C GLU A 62 28.92 17.54 4.90
N GLU A 63 29.50 17.30 3.74
CA GLU A 63 30.89 17.65 3.47
C GLU A 63 30.88 18.42 2.16
N THR A 64 30.84 19.73 2.32
CA THR A 64 31.34 20.70 1.37
C THR A 64 32.80 20.38 1.08
N ALA A 65 33.15 20.25 -0.19
CA ALA A 65 34.50 20.49 -0.72
C ALA A 65 34.35 21.11 -2.11
#